data_AF-A2H9Q4-F1
#
_entry.id   AF-A2H9Q4-F1
#
_cell.length_a   1.000
_cell.length_b   1.000
_cell.length_c   1.000
_cell.angle_alpha   90.00
_cell.angle_beta   90.00
_cell.angle_gamma   90.00
#
_symmetry.space_group_name_H-M   'P 1'
#
loop_
_entity.id
_entity.type
_entity.pdbx_description
1 polymer ?
#
loop_
_entity_poly.entity_id
_entity_poly.type
_entity_poly.pdbx_seq_one_letter_code
_entity_poly.pdbx_strand_id
1 'polypeptide(L)'
;MRAGIPDEIKQVRGTYVDPRLLNYIAMWASPKYCITVGKIMDSIDKKVHEKLDEEELEDTVENAKPLFEEEVRKKCEKQIEHEREICSGYRDSPYELDQWEQEDLKREFREYELAKISLEAAEERLKVWGPFVQKYCE
;
A
#
# COMPACT_ATOMS: atom_id res chain seq x y z
N MET A 1 12.83 -9.33 -26.79
CA MET A 1 11.58 -9.01 -26.07
C MET A 1 11.42 -10.05 -24.97
N ARG A 2 11.56 -9.68 -23.69
CA ARG A 2 11.26 -10.60 -22.59
C ARG A 2 9.75 -10.55 -22.36
N ALA A 3 9.07 -11.67 -22.56
CA ALA A 3 7.64 -11.78 -22.29
C ALA A 3 7.40 -11.44 -20.81
N GLY A 4 6.49 -10.49 -20.58
CA GLY A 4 5.99 -10.21 -19.23
C GLY A 4 5.26 -11.42 -18.66
N ILE A 5 5.07 -11.40 -17.34
CA ILE A 5 4.40 -12.46 -16.58
C ILE A 5 2.96 -12.68 -17.13
N PRO A 6 2.51 -13.94 -17.32
CA PRO A 6 1.17 -14.25 -17.82
C PRO A 6 0.03 -13.62 -17.00
N ASP A 7 -1.03 -13.16 -17.67
CA ASP A 7 -2.17 -12.44 -17.06
C ASP A 7 -2.93 -13.25 -16.00
N GLU A 8 -2.88 -14.58 -16.09
CA GLU A 8 -3.46 -15.52 -15.12
C GLU A 8 -2.85 -15.38 -13.72
N ILE A 9 -1.64 -14.85 -13.61
CA ILE A 9 -0.88 -14.68 -12.36
C ILE A 9 -1.08 -13.26 -11.77
N LYS A 10 -1.76 -12.35 -12.48
CA LYS A 10 -2.02 -10.98 -12.00
C LYS A 10 -3.08 -10.90 -10.90
N GLN A 11 -3.99 -11.88 -10.82
CA GLN A 11 -5.05 -11.93 -9.79
C GLN A 11 -4.52 -12.22 -8.39
N VAL A 12 -3.27 -12.69 -8.27
CA VAL A 12 -2.64 -13.05 -6.99
C VAL A 12 -1.86 -11.90 -6.36
N ARG A 13 -1.93 -10.68 -6.90
CA ARG A 13 -1.41 -9.49 -6.19
C ARG A 13 -2.37 -9.06 -5.09
N GLY A 14 -2.36 -9.83 -4.00
CA GLY A 14 -2.88 -9.53 -2.67
C GLY A 14 -4.39 -9.29 -2.57
N THR A 15 -5.09 -10.17 -1.85
CA THR A 15 -6.42 -9.84 -1.33
C THR A 15 -6.23 -8.98 -0.08
N TYR A 16 -6.68 -7.72 -0.10
CA TYR A 16 -6.71 -6.88 1.09
C TYR A 16 -7.77 -7.41 2.05
N VAL A 17 -7.36 -7.71 3.28
CA VAL A 17 -8.24 -8.28 4.30
C VAL A 17 -8.23 -7.38 5.52
N ASP A 18 -9.39 -7.23 6.14
CA ASP A 18 -9.51 -6.55 7.43
C ASP A 18 -8.58 -7.19 8.47
N PRO A 19 -7.82 -6.41 9.26
CA PRO A 19 -6.89 -6.93 10.27
C PRO A 19 -7.54 -7.87 11.29
N ARG A 20 -8.85 -7.70 11.57
CA ARG A 20 -9.60 -8.58 12.49
C ARG A 20 -9.72 -10.01 11.95
N LEU A 21 -9.57 -10.18 10.64
CA LEU A 21 -9.63 -11.47 9.96
C LEU A 21 -8.27 -12.18 9.89
N LEU A 22 -7.18 -11.53 10.32
CA LEU A 22 -5.82 -12.07 10.25
C LEU A 22 -5.71 -13.42 10.97
N ASN A 23 -6.28 -13.54 12.17
CA ASN A 23 -6.24 -14.77 12.96
C ASN A 23 -6.98 -15.93 12.27
N TYR A 24 -8.11 -15.63 11.63
CA TYR A 24 -8.88 -16.62 10.88
C TYR A 24 -8.15 -17.08 9.62
N ILE A 25 -7.50 -16.15 8.91
CA ILE A 25 -6.68 -16.48 7.74
C ILE A 25 -5.45 -17.27 8.15
N ALA A 26 -4.79 -16.90 9.25
CA ALA A 26 -3.60 -17.60 9.71
C ALA A 26 -3.92 -19.04 10.09
N MET A 27 -5.06 -19.25 10.76
CA MET A 27 -5.58 -20.58 11.10
C MET A 27 -5.98 -21.38 9.85
N TRP A 28 -6.62 -20.75 8.87
CA TRP A 28 -6.98 -21.37 7.59
C TRP A 28 -5.75 -21.77 6.76
N ALA A 29 -4.73 -20.93 6.74
CA ALA A 29 -3.51 -21.15 5.95
C ALA A 29 -2.66 -22.28 6.52
N SER A 30 -2.37 -22.28 7.83
CA SER A 30 -1.59 -23.34 8.48
C SER A 30 -1.61 -23.23 10.00
N PRO A 31 -1.75 -24.35 10.75
CA PRO A 31 -1.58 -24.35 12.20
C PRO A 31 -0.24 -23.78 12.66
N LYS A 32 0.85 -24.06 11.92
CA LYS A 32 2.18 -23.52 12.24
C LYS A 32 2.22 -22.00 12.10
N TYR A 33 1.61 -21.49 11.03
CA TYR A 33 1.57 -20.06 10.77
C TYR A 33 0.70 -19.32 11.81
N CYS A 34 -0.46 -19.89 12.17
CA CYS A 34 -1.30 -19.40 13.26
C CYS A 34 -0.55 -19.29 14.59
N ILE A 35 0.24 -20.31 14.97
CA ILE A 35 1.05 -20.28 16.19
C ILE A 35 2.11 -19.18 16.12
N THR A 36 2.74 -18.99 14.97
CA THR A 36 3.74 -17.93 14.77
C THR A 36 3.11 -16.55 14.92
N VAL A 37 1.95 -16.29 14.30
CA VAL A 37 1.22 -15.03 14.43
C VAL A 37 0.82 -14.79 15.89
N GLY A 38 0.27 -15.81 16.56
CA GLY A 38 -0.08 -15.74 17.99
C GLY A 38 1.11 -15.32 18.86
N LYS A 39 2.26 -15.99 18.71
CA LYS A 39 3.49 -15.62 19.45
C LYS A 39 3.94 -14.18 19.19
N ILE A 40 3.75 -13.67 17.97
CA ILE A 40 4.09 -12.28 17.63
C ILE A 40 3.14 -11.32 18.34
N MET A 41 1.84 -11.60 18.32
CA MET A 41 0.82 -10.79 19.01
C MET A 41 1.04 -10.81 20.52
N ASP A 42 1.23 -11.98 21.13
CA ASP A 42 1.53 -12.13 22.56
C ASP A 42 2.79 -11.35 22.97
N SER A 43 3.81 -11.35 22.10
CA SER A 43 5.05 -10.60 22.34
C SER A 43 4.86 -9.09 22.28
N ILE A 44 3.90 -8.58 21.50
CA ILE A 44 3.58 -7.15 21.43
C ILE A 44 2.76 -6.78 22.66
N ASP A 45 1.71 -7.56 22.94
CA ASP A 45 0.80 -7.38 24.07
C ASP A 45 1.57 -7.31 25.40
N LYS A 46 2.46 -8.28 25.64
CA LYS A 46 3.32 -8.30 26.83
C LYS A 46 4.13 -7.01 26.99
N LYS A 47 4.70 -6.48 25.91
CA LYS A 47 5.50 -5.25 25.95
C LYS A 47 4.66 -3.99 26.18
N VAL A 48 3.43 -3.96 25.66
CA VAL A 48 2.50 -2.86 25.90
C VAL A 48 2.16 -2.80 27.39
N HIS A 49 1.83 -3.95 28.00
CA HIS A 49 1.57 -4.03 29.44
C HIS A 49 2.81 -3.70 30.28
N GLU A 50 3.99 -4.18 29.92
CA GLU A 50 5.25 -3.80 30.60
C GLU A 50 5.47 -2.28 30.62
N LYS A 51 5.19 -1.59 29.50
CA LYS A 51 5.31 -0.13 29.44
C LYS A 51 4.23 0.61 30.22
N LEU A 52 2.99 0.10 30.20
CA LEU A 52 1.90 0.67 30.99
C LEU A 52 2.23 0.60 32.49
N ASP A 53 2.79 -0.52 32.95
CA ASP A 53 3.25 -0.71 34.32
C ASP A 53 4.42 0.25 34.65
N GLU A 54 5.38 0.43 33.74
CA GLU A 54 6.50 1.37 33.91
C GLU A 54 6.05 2.84 34.00
N GLU A 55 5.02 3.23 33.25
CA GLU A 55 4.48 4.59 33.22
C GLU A 55 3.39 4.83 34.30
N GLU A 56 3.11 3.83 35.14
CA GLU A 56 2.04 3.83 36.15
C GLU A 56 0.65 4.19 35.57
N LEU A 57 0.41 3.82 34.33
CA LEU A 57 -0.86 4.09 33.63
C LEU A 57 -1.85 2.95 33.85
N GLU A 58 -3.12 3.31 34.03
CA GLU A 58 -4.18 2.29 34.02
C GLU A 58 -4.26 1.61 32.66
N ASP A 59 -4.37 0.28 32.69
CA ASP A 59 -4.52 -0.60 31.53
C ASP A 59 -5.90 -0.42 30.88
N THR A 60 -6.03 0.71 30.19
CA THR A 60 -7.21 1.11 29.45
C THR A 60 -6.90 1.14 27.96
N VAL A 61 -7.93 0.92 27.14
CA VAL A 61 -7.81 0.90 25.68
C VAL A 61 -7.21 2.20 25.13
N GLU A 62 -7.48 3.34 25.75
CA GLU A 62 -6.98 4.64 25.30
C GLU A 62 -5.47 4.81 25.56
N ASN A 63 -4.95 4.25 26.67
CA ASN A 63 -3.53 4.28 27.00
C ASN A 63 -2.73 3.20 26.23
N ALA A 64 -3.33 2.03 26.02
CA ALA A 64 -2.67 0.90 25.34
C ALA A 64 -2.50 1.12 23.83
N LYS A 65 -3.46 1.79 23.17
CA LYS A 65 -3.43 2.08 21.72
C LYS A 65 -2.12 2.74 21.25
N PRO A 66 -1.68 3.90 21.80
CA PRO A 66 -0.47 4.57 21.32
C PRO A 66 0.79 3.72 21.53
N LEU A 67 0.89 3.00 22.65
CA LEU A 67 2.01 2.10 22.95
C LEU A 67 2.05 0.90 22.01
N PHE A 68 0.89 0.34 21.68
CA PHE A 68 0.75 -0.74 20.70
C PHE A 68 1.22 -0.29 19.31
N GLU A 69 0.74 0.85 18.82
CA GLU A 69 1.14 1.41 17.52
C GLU A 69 2.66 1.63 17.45
N GLU A 70 3.26 2.13 18.54
CA GLU A 70 4.70 2.33 18.64
C GLU A 70 5.49 1.01 18.55
N GLU A 71 5.10 -0.03 19.29
CA GLU A 71 5.77 -1.33 19.26
C GLU A 71 5.57 -2.07 17.93
N VAL A 72 4.40 -1.95 17.31
CA VAL A 72 4.16 -2.47 15.96
C VAL A 72 5.08 -1.78 14.96
N ARG A 73 5.19 -0.45 15.00
CA ARG A 73 6.08 0.31 14.11
C ARG A 73 7.53 -0.15 14.22
N LYS A 74 8.05 -0.33 15.44
CA LYS A 74 9.43 -0.83 15.67
C LYS A 74 9.68 -2.22 15.07
N LYS A 75 8.68 -3.11 15.08
CA LYS A 75 8.80 -4.44 14.46
C LYS A 75 8.76 -4.35 12.92
N CYS A 76 7.91 -3.48 12.37
CA CYS A 76 7.85 -3.24 10.93
C CYS A 76 9.14 -2.62 10.38
N GLU A 77 9.72 -1.64 11.07
CA GLU A 77 10.99 -1.00 10.67
C GLU A 77 12.12 -2.02 10.51
N LYS A 78 12.24 -2.97 11.44
CA LYS A 78 13.24 -4.07 11.36
C LYS A 78 13.02 -4.99 10.16
N GLN A 79 11.76 -5.22 9.78
CA GLN A 79 11.45 -6.01 8.57
C GLN A 79 11.84 -5.23 7.30
N ILE A 80 11.58 -3.93 7.25
CA ILE A 80 11.95 -3.08 6.11
C ILE A 80 13.47 -3.07 5.92
N GLU A 81 14.25 -2.95 7.00
CA GLU A 81 15.72 -3.00 6.93
C GLU A 81 16.22 -4.34 6.38
N HIS A 82 15.65 -5.45 6.86
CA HIS A 82 15.96 -6.79 6.36
C HIS A 82 15.58 -6.99 4.88
N GLU A 83 14.42 -6.49 4.47
CA GLU A 83 13.98 -6.53 3.07
C GLU A 83 14.86 -5.67 2.16
N ARG A 84 15.35 -4.51 2.65
CA ARG A 84 16.32 -3.68 1.92
C ARG A 84 17.65 -4.39 1.71
N GLU A 85 18.14 -5.12 2.71
CA GLU A 85 19.35 -5.95 2.58
C GLU A 85 19.19 -7.02 1.49
N ILE A 86 18.02 -7.65 1.40
CA ILE A 86 17.73 -8.71 0.42
C ILE A 86 17.52 -8.15 -0.99
N CYS A 87 16.87 -6.98 -1.12
CA CYS A 87 16.52 -6.37 -2.41
C CYS A 87 17.66 -5.61 -3.10
N SER A 88 18.83 -5.54 -2.47
CA SER A 88 20.05 -4.96 -3.01
C SER A 88 20.37 -5.46 -4.44
N GLY A 89 20.31 -4.54 -5.43
CA GLY A 89 20.78 -4.76 -6.80
C GLY A 89 19.73 -4.96 -7.91
N TYR A 90 18.45 -5.12 -7.57
CA TYR A 90 17.35 -5.21 -8.57
C TYR A 90 16.31 -4.08 -8.45
N ARG A 91 16.18 -3.47 -7.27
CA ARG A 91 15.30 -2.33 -6.99
C ARG A 91 15.80 -1.64 -5.72
N ASP A 92 16.06 -0.33 -5.77
CA ASP A 92 16.70 0.39 -4.65
C ASP A 92 15.79 0.46 -3.40
N SER A 93 14.48 0.46 -3.58
CA SER A 93 13.50 0.38 -2.49
C SER A 93 12.19 -0.27 -2.95
N PRO A 94 11.58 -1.16 -2.14
CA PRO A 94 10.23 -1.64 -2.40
C PRO A 94 9.16 -0.54 -2.29
N TYR A 95 9.44 0.50 -1.50
CA TYR A 95 8.47 1.51 -1.06
C TYR A 95 8.64 2.86 -1.74
N GLU A 96 9.77 3.08 -2.41
CA GLU A 96 10.11 4.35 -3.05
C GLU A 96 10.52 4.08 -4.50
N LEU A 97 10.16 5.02 -5.37
CA LEU A 97 10.62 5.02 -6.76
C LEU A 97 12.05 5.56 -6.81
N ASP A 98 12.88 5.01 -7.68
CA ASP A 98 14.21 5.56 -7.92
C ASP A 98 14.13 6.94 -8.62
N GLN A 99 15.25 7.64 -8.69
CA GLN A 99 15.28 8.99 -9.27
C GLN A 99 14.72 9.03 -10.71
N TRP A 100 15.05 8.04 -11.53
CA TRP A 100 14.63 7.99 -12.94
C TRP A 100 13.15 7.63 -13.07
N GLU A 101 12.68 6.67 -12.27
CA GLU A 101 11.26 6.32 -12.18
C GLU A 101 10.41 7.51 -11.75
N GLN A 102 10.90 8.32 -10.80
CA GLN A 102 10.23 9.55 -10.39
C GLN A 102 10.20 10.60 -11.50
N GLU A 103 11.28 10.75 -12.25
CA GLU A 103 11.37 11.70 -13.37
C GLU A 103 10.45 11.30 -14.53
N ASP A 104 10.39 10.01 -14.85
CA ASP A 104 9.49 9.44 -15.84
C ASP A 104 8.02 9.63 -15.43
N LEU A 105 7.66 9.31 -14.18
CA LEU A 105 6.31 9.54 -13.66
C LEU A 105 5.91 11.02 -13.75
N LYS A 106 6.82 11.94 -13.39
CA LYS A 106 6.57 13.39 -13.50
C LYS A 106 6.38 13.83 -14.96
N ARG A 107 7.09 13.20 -15.91
CA ARG A 107 6.91 13.47 -17.34
C ARG A 107 5.53 13.02 -17.80
N GLU A 108 5.16 11.78 -17.53
CA GLU A 108 3.85 11.22 -17.89
C GLU A 108 2.70 12.03 -17.28
N PHE A 109 2.83 12.44 -16.02
CA PHE A 109 1.82 13.25 -15.36
C PHE A 109 1.63 14.62 -16.03
N ARG A 110 2.72 15.28 -16.46
CA ARG A 110 2.64 16.55 -17.21
C ARG A 110 1.97 16.37 -18.56
N GLU A 111 2.29 15.27 -19.27
CA GLU A 111 1.65 14.96 -20.56
C GLU A 111 0.15 14.72 -20.39
N TYR A 112 -0.25 14.01 -19.34
CA TYR A 112 -1.65 13.80 -18.98
C TYR A 112 -2.38 15.13 -18.71
N GLU A 113 -1.80 16.04 -17.92
CA GLU A 113 -2.43 17.34 -17.63
C GLU A 113 -2.58 18.19 -18.90
N LEU A 114 -1.59 18.19 -19.79
CA LEU A 114 -1.69 18.87 -21.09
C LEU A 114 -2.80 18.26 -21.97
N ALA A 115 -2.88 16.93 -22.02
CA ALA A 115 -3.93 16.23 -22.75
C ALA A 115 -5.32 16.58 -22.19
N LYS A 116 -5.46 16.62 -20.87
CA LYS A 116 -6.70 17.00 -20.18
C LYS A 116 -7.14 18.42 -20.56
N ILE A 117 -6.24 19.40 -20.53
CA ILE A 117 -6.55 20.77 -20.95
C ILE A 117 -6.99 20.80 -22.42
N SER A 118 -6.29 20.07 -23.30
CA SER A 118 -6.66 20.01 -24.71
C SER A 118 -8.03 19.39 -24.95
N LEU A 119 -8.40 18.40 -24.13
CA LEU A 119 -9.67 17.72 -24.18
C LEU A 119 -10.79 18.64 -23.70
N GLU A 120 -10.60 19.34 -22.59
CA GLU A 120 -11.54 20.36 -22.09
C GLU A 120 -11.78 21.46 -23.15
N ALA A 121 -10.71 21.94 -23.81
CA ALA A 121 -10.83 22.91 -24.90
C ALA A 121 -11.57 22.37 -26.13
N ALA A 122 -11.38 21.08 -26.46
CA ALA A 122 -12.12 20.42 -27.53
C ALA A 122 -13.60 20.24 -27.18
N GLU A 123 -13.92 19.91 -25.93
CA GLU A 123 -15.30 19.82 -25.43
C GLU A 123 -16.01 21.17 -25.46
N GLU A 124 -15.36 22.27 -25.07
CA GLU A 124 -15.92 23.62 -25.19
C GLU A 124 -16.24 23.97 -26.64
N ARG A 125 -15.32 23.67 -27.56
CA ARG A 125 -15.56 23.84 -29.00
C ARG A 125 -16.76 23.00 -29.43
N LEU A 126 -16.82 21.72 -29.05
CA LEU A 126 -17.94 20.85 -29.38
C LEU A 126 -19.28 21.36 -28.83
N LYS A 127 -19.32 21.98 -27.65
CA LYS A 127 -20.55 22.63 -27.14
C LYS A 127 -21.02 23.77 -28.04
N VAL A 128 -20.09 24.58 -28.55
CA VAL A 128 -20.40 25.68 -29.49
C VAL A 128 -20.83 25.13 -30.86
N TRP A 129 -20.12 24.13 -31.37
CA TRP A 129 -20.34 23.55 -32.69
C TRP A 129 -21.41 22.45 -32.70
N GLY A 130 -21.93 22.04 -31.55
CA GLY A 130 -22.88 20.92 -31.37
C GLY A 130 -24.08 20.95 -32.32
N PRO A 131 -24.75 22.11 -32.54
CA PRO A 131 -25.84 22.21 -33.51
C PRO A 131 -25.42 21.92 -34.96
N PHE A 132 -24.16 22.16 -35.31
CA PHE A 132 -23.62 21.92 -36.65
C PHE A 132 -23.08 20.50 -36.81
N VAL A 133 -22.54 19.90 -35.75
CA VAL A 133 -22.07 18.50 -35.75
C VAL A 133 -23.23 17.56 -36.11
N GLN A 134 -24.42 17.79 -35.56
CA GLN A 134 -25.60 17.00 -35.88
C GLN A 134 -26.08 17.15 -37.34
N LYS A 135 -25.68 18.21 -38.02
CA LYS A 135 -26.08 18.49 -39.41
C LYS A 135 -25.11 17.93 -40.46
N TYR A 136 -23.84 17.71 -40.11
CA TYR A 136 -22.78 17.35 -41.06
C TYR A 136 -22.00 16.08 -40.68
N CYS A 137 -22.21 15.52 -39.49
CA CYS A 137 -21.52 14.32 -39.02
C CYS A 137 -22.47 13.16 -38.66
N GLU A 138 -23.79 13.36 -38.68
CA GLU A 138 -24.81 12.31 -38.82
C GLU A 138 -25.14 12.09 -40.31
#